data_AF-A0A955VG19-F1
#
_entry.id   AF-A0A955VG19-F1
#
_cell.length_a   1.000
_cell.length_b   1.000
_cell.length_c   1.000
_cell.angle_alpha   90.00
_cell.angle_beta   90.00
_cell.angle_gamma   90.00
#
_symmetry.space_group_name_H-M   'P 1'
#
loop_
_entity.id
_entity.type
_entity.pdbx_description
1 polymer ?
#
loop_
_entity_poly.entity_id
_entity_poly.type
_entity_poly.pdbx_seq_one_letter_code
_entity_poly.pdbx_strand_id
1 'polypeptide(L)'
;MSEQWRTRRGAELVRASKPFATEDLGRSWRELLVTLALQATAMTATAIVPWWPLKLVGSLLIGMLVVRLFIFMHDGEHGAIFRTSAAGRALIKAIGLYTLNTPKTWDEVHGQHHRTVAKPLPDELASLSDGDLINRTMTVAQWAKLSVAQRRRVRVLRNPTIMVFGLFTAFVLGHCIIPFIRNPRRYWLGPVALSIWTALLVTLGRSLGWTNAILLLVVPHSLAAMIGAYTFYAQHNFPAAQIADADEWHPIDAAITGASYFEMSPLMHWFTGNIGYHHVHHINHRIPFYRLPEAMAALPELQNPGRTSWHPREIYGCLRSSVWDPEAREMISFGEADRRAALLPSSTLDDTSSYSDEQHSIPTLETNPIARVFYNAATRPTRLAPHSL
;
A
#
# COMPACT_ATOMS: atom_id res chain seq x y z
N MET A 1 -6.36 -31.42 -34.09
CA MET A 1 -7.23 -30.93 -32.99
C MET A 1 -6.31 -30.53 -31.84
N SER A 2 -5.97 -29.25 -31.77
CA SER A 2 -5.03 -28.69 -30.77
C SER A 2 -5.66 -28.73 -29.39
N GLU A 3 -4.90 -29.20 -28.39
CA GLU A 3 -5.25 -29.11 -26.97
C GLU A 3 -5.89 -27.76 -26.65
N GLN A 4 -7.19 -27.80 -26.33
CA GLN A 4 -7.92 -26.67 -25.80
C GLN A 4 -7.21 -26.21 -24.52
N TRP A 5 -6.75 -24.97 -24.54
CA TRP A 5 -6.29 -24.18 -23.41
C TRP A 5 -7.17 -24.48 -22.18
N ARG A 6 -6.70 -25.32 -21.26
CA ARG A 6 -7.30 -25.40 -19.95
C ARG A 6 -6.81 -24.15 -19.22
N THR A 7 -7.69 -23.19 -18.92
CA THR A 7 -7.33 -21.97 -18.18
C THR A 7 -6.71 -22.38 -16.85
N ARG A 8 -5.40 -22.17 -16.69
CA ARG A 8 -4.70 -22.55 -15.45
C ARG A 8 -5.19 -21.66 -14.32
N ARG A 9 -5.49 -22.26 -13.17
CA ARG A 9 -5.93 -21.56 -11.95
C ARG A 9 -5.00 -21.85 -10.79
N GLY A 10 -5.04 -21.02 -9.75
CA GLY A 10 -4.35 -21.29 -8.50
C GLY A 10 -2.88 -21.68 -8.67
N ALA A 11 -2.52 -22.83 -8.11
CA ALA A 11 -1.14 -23.34 -8.14
C ALA A 11 -0.59 -23.63 -9.55
N GLU A 12 -1.44 -23.95 -10.54
CA GLU A 12 -1.00 -24.19 -11.92
C GLU A 12 -0.51 -22.91 -12.58
N LEU A 13 -1.24 -21.80 -12.36
CA LEU A 13 -0.85 -20.50 -12.88
C LEU A 13 0.44 -19.99 -12.20
N VAL A 14 0.56 -20.18 -10.89
CA VAL A 14 1.81 -19.89 -10.16
C VAL A 14 2.97 -20.70 -10.75
N ARG A 15 2.79 -22.00 -11.00
CA ARG A 15 3.82 -22.83 -11.66
C ARG A 15 4.18 -22.31 -13.04
N ALA A 16 3.20 -21.92 -13.85
CA ALA A 16 3.43 -21.36 -15.18
C ALA A 16 4.21 -20.03 -15.15
N SER A 17 4.09 -19.26 -14.06
CA SER A 17 4.81 -18.00 -13.90
C SER A 17 6.27 -18.15 -13.41
N LYS A 18 6.67 -19.32 -12.92
CA LYS A 18 8.02 -19.57 -12.36
C LYS A 18 9.19 -19.18 -13.28
N PRO A 19 9.14 -19.41 -14.62
CA PRO A 19 10.22 -19.00 -15.52
C PRO A 19 10.50 -17.47 -15.49
N PHE A 20 9.52 -16.67 -15.08
CA PHE A 20 9.65 -15.21 -14.94
C PHE A 20 10.22 -14.78 -13.59
N ALA A 21 10.24 -15.67 -12.59
CA ALA A 21 10.80 -15.40 -11.26
C ALA A 21 12.32 -15.57 -11.16
N THR A 22 12.98 -15.91 -12.26
CA THR A 22 14.46 -15.96 -12.30
C THR A 22 15.02 -14.56 -12.38
N GLU A 23 15.79 -14.19 -11.36
CA GLU A 23 16.55 -12.94 -11.33
C GLU A 23 17.69 -12.95 -12.38
N ASP A 24 17.82 -11.86 -13.13
CA ASP A 24 19.06 -11.48 -13.81
C ASP A 24 19.82 -10.50 -12.90
N LEU A 25 20.83 -11.02 -12.20
CA LEU A 25 21.57 -10.23 -11.20
C LEU A 25 22.30 -9.03 -11.83
N GLY A 26 22.80 -9.18 -13.07
CA GLY A 26 23.48 -8.10 -13.78
C GLY A 26 22.51 -6.97 -14.14
N ARG A 27 21.30 -7.32 -14.57
CA ARG A 27 20.20 -6.37 -14.77
C ARG A 27 19.76 -5.71 -13.47
N SER A 28 19.56 -6.46 -12.39
CA SER A 28 19.20 -5.89 -11.07
C SER A 28 20.19 -4.82 -10.62
N TRP A 29 21.50 -5.09 -10.74
CA TRP A 29 22.54 -4.10 -10.42
C TRP A 29 22.52 -2.89 -11.35
N ARG A 30 22.45 -3.11 -12.67
CA ARG A 30 22.41 -2.01 -13.64
C ARG A 30 21.23 -1.08 -13.38
N GLU A 31 20.03 -1.62 -13.19
CA GLU A 31 18.82 -0.84 -12.92
C GLU A 31 18.96 -0.03 -11.62
N LEU A 32 19.53 -0.62 -10.56
CA LEU A 32 19.75 0.08 -9.29
C LEU A 32 20.79 1.19 -9.43
N LEU A 33 21.93 0.91 -10.05
CA LEU A 33 23.02 1.88 -10.23
C LEU A 33 22.61 3.05 -11.11
N VAL A 34 21.86 2.81 -12.20
CA VAL A 34 21.27 3.87 -13.02
C VAL A 34 20.32 4.74 -12.19
N THR A 35 19.46 4.12 -11.38
CA THR A 35 18.51 4.85 -10.53
C THR A 35 19.25 5.72 -9.50
N LEU A 36 20.30 5.19 -8.85
CA LEU A 36 21.12 5.93 -7.88
C LEU A 36 21.92 7.06 -8.55
N ALA A 37 22.47 6.83 -9.75
CA ALA A 37 23.19 7.86 -10.50
C ALA A 37 22.26 9.02 -10.92
N LEU A 38 21.05 8.70 -11.40
CA LEU A 38 20.03 9.69 -11.73
C LEU A 38 19.57 10.45 -10.48
N GLN A 39 19.39 9.75 -9.36
CA GLN A 39 19.02 10.38 -8.07
C GLN A 39 20.11 11.37 -7.62
N ALA A 40 21.37 10.94 -7.61
CA ALA A 40 22.50 11.81 -7.24
C ALA A 40 22.58 13.04 -8.17
N THR A 41 22.47 12.82 -9.49
CA THR A 41 22.51 13.89 -10.49
C THR A 41 21.37 14.89 -10.29
N ALA A 42 20.14 14.41 -10.09
CA ALA A 42 18.96 15.25 -9.86
C ALA A 42 19.09 16.05 -8.55
N MET A 43 19.59 15.43 -7.48
CA MET A 43 19.84 16.08 -6.19
C MET A 43 20.92 17.17 -6.32
N THR A 44 22.05 16.89 -6.97
CA THR A 44 23.12 17.87 -7.19
C THR A 44 22.62 19.05 -8.03
N ALA A 45 21.97 18.78 -9.15
CA ALA A 45 21.41 19.83 -10.01
C ALA A 45 20.39 20.71 -9.26
N THR A 46 19.49 20.09 -8.51
CA THR A 46 18.49 20.80 -7.68
C THR A 46 19.15 21.66 -6.61
N ALA A 47 20.22 21.18 -5.98
CA ALA A 47 20.93 21.92 -4.94
C ALA A 47 21.58 23.21 -5.48
N ILE A 48 22.22 23.14 -6.66
CA ILE A 48 23.01 24.25 -7.22
C ILE A 48 22.19 25.26 -8.04
N VAL A 49 21.04 24.85 -8.60
CA VAL A 49 20.20 25.75 -9.40
C VAL A 49 19.66 26.88 -8.52
N PRO A 50 19.82 28.17 -8.90
CA PRO A 50 19.40 29.29 -8.05
C PRO A 50 17.89 29.57 -8.15
N TRP A 51 17.24 29.24 -9.27
CA TRP A 51 15.84 29.57 -9.51
C TRP A 51 14.90 28.54 -8.87
N TRP A 52 14.12 28.98 -7.87
CA TRP A 52 13.29 28.10 -7.04
C TRP A 52 12.25 27.25 -7.81
N PRO A 53 11.63 27.69 -8.92
CA PRO A 53 10.72 26.85 -9.69
C PRO A 53 11.42 25.65 -10.34
N LEU A 54 12.65 25.82 -10.84
CA LEU A 54 13.43 24.68 -11.35
C LEU A 54 13.86 23.74 -10.23
N LYS A 55 14.14 24.27 -9.02
CA LYS A 55 14.38 23.41 -7.86
C LYS A 55 13.15 22.54 -7.55
N LEU A 56 11.94 23.11 -7.66
CA LEU A 56 10.71 22.36 -7.47
C LEU A 56 10.55 21.25 -8.52
N VAL A 57 10.80 21.54 -9.80
CA VAL A 57 10.78 20.49 -10.85
C VAL A 57 11.78 19.38 -10.54
N GLY A 58 13.01 19.73 -10.15
CA GLY A 58 14.02 18.77 -9.72
C GLY A 58 13.58 17.96 -8.49
N SER A 59 12.92 18.60 -7.52
CA SER A 59 12.33 17.95 -6.35
C SER A 59 11.28 16.89 -6.72
N LEU A 60 10.40 17.19 -7.67
CA LEU A 60 9.40 16.23 -8.15
C LEU A 60 10.07 15.03 -8.85
N LEU A 61 11.12 15.27 -9.65
CA LEU A 61 11.90 14.19 -10.27
C LEU A 61 12.59 13.30 -9.23
N ILE A 62 13.20 13.90 -8.21
CA ILE A 62 13.78 13.17 -7.06
C ILE A 62 12.69 12.33 -6.40
N GLY A 63 11.46 12.84 -6.24
CA GLY A 63 10.35 12.09 -5.67
C GLY A 63 9.97 10.86 -6.50
N MET A 64 9.92 10.99 -7.82
CA MET A 64 9.67 9.85 -8.72
C MET A 64 10.79 8.79 -8.66
N LEU A 65 12.04 9.21 -8.46
CA LEU A 65 13.16 8.30 -8.25
C LEU A 65 13.13 7.65 -6.85
N VAL A 66 12.63 8.35 -5.82
CA VAL A 66 12.34 7.75 -4.51
C VAL A 66 11.25 6.68 -4.62
N VAL A 67 10.21 6.88 -5.44
CA VAL A 67 9.23 5.82 -5.77
C VAL A 67 9.94 4.61 -6.36
N ARG A 68 10.85 4.81 -7.33
CA ARG A 68 11.61 3.71 -7.93
C ARG A 68 12.48 2.98 -6.92
N LEU A 69 13.17 3.71 -6.03
CA LEU A 69 13.95 3.12 -4.94
C LEU A 69 13.07 2.29 -3.98
N PHE A 70 11.87 2.76 -3.68
CA PHE A 70 10.90 1.97 -2.92
C PHE A 70 10.55 0.65 -3.62
N ILE A 71 10.41 0.62 -4.96
CA ILE A 71 10.18 -0.62 -5.70
C ILE A 71 11.35 -1.60 -5.59
N PHE A 72 12.60 -1.11 -5.64
CA PHE A 72 13.77 -1.96 -5.37
C PHE A 72 13.70 -2.58 -3.97
N MET A 73 13.33 -1.77 -2.97
CA MET A 73 13.17 -2.27 -1.60
C MET A 73 12.07 -3.34 -1.53
N HIS A 74 10.90 -3.04 -2.08
CA HIS A 74 9.75 -3.93 -2.13
C HIS A 74 10.08 -5.28 -2.77
N ASP A 75 10.66 -5.30 -3.97
CA ASP A 75 11.03 -6.54 -4.67
C ASP A 75 12.18 -7.28 -3.98
N GLY A 76 13.10 -6.54 -3.37
CA GLY A 76 14.21 -7.09 -2.60
C GLY A 76 13.71 -7.85 -1.35
N GLU A 77 12.72 -7.30 -0.64
CA GLU A 77 12.10 -7.97 0.52
C GLU A 77 11.24 -9.17 0.12
N HIS A 78 10.68 -9.19 -1.10
CA HIS A 78 10.06 -10.40 -1.68
C HIS A 78 11.07 -11.47 -2.12
N GLY A 79 12.37 -11.12 -2.14
CA GLY A 79 13.43 -11.98 -2.67
C GLY A 79 13.35 -12.16 -4.19
N ALA A 80 12.68 -11.25 -4.91
CA ALA A 80 12.64 -11.21 -6.37
C ALA A 80 13.99 -10.75 -6.95
N ILE A 81 14.67 -9.83 -6.26
CA ILE A 81 16.00 -9.32 -6.62
C ILE A 81 16.98 -9.41 -5.44
N PHE A 82 18.27 -9.44 -5.77
CA PHE A 82 19.40 -9.58 -4.85
C PHE A 82 19.32 -10.80 -3.93
N ARG A 83 18.63 -11.87 -4.35
CA ARG A 83 18.41 -13.07 -3.52
C ARG A 83 19.71 -13.73 -3.06
N THR A 84 20.72 -13.75 -3.92
CA THR A 84 22.04 -14.34 -3.65
C THR A 84 23.10 -13.29 -3.27
N SER A 85 22.84 -12.00 -3.49
CA SER A 85 23.81 -10.92 -3.25
C SER A 85 23.72 -10.33 -1.84
N ALA A 86 24.72 -10.58 -1.00
CA ALA A 86 24.77 -9.99 0.35
C ALA A 86 24.85 -8.45 0.33
N ALA A 87 25.65 -7.89 -0.59
CA ALA A 87 25.74 -6.44 -0.78
C ALA A 87 24.42 -5.83 -1.25
N GLY A 88 23.74 -6.50 -2.20
CA GLY A 88 22.42 -6.08 -2.66
C GLY A 88 21.40 -6.07 -1.53
N ARG A 89 21.31 -7.14 -0.73
CA ARG A 89 20.42 -7.19 0.45
C ARG A 89 20.73 -6.09 1.48
N ALA A 90 22.00 -5.76 1.69
CA ALA A 90 22.37 -4.66 2.59
C ALA A 90 21.89 -3.30 2.05
N LEU A 91 22.03 -3.06 0.74
CA LEU A 91 21.53 -1.84 0.09
C LEU A 91 20.00 -1.75 0.12
N ILE A 92 19.28 -2.84 -0.15
CA ILE A 92 17.81 -2.91 -0.03
C ILE A 92 17.34 -2.49 1.37
N LYS A 93 18.01 -2.99 2.42
CA LYS A 93 17.71 -2.56 3.80
C LYS A 93 18.00 -1.08 4.03
N ALA A 94 19.11 -0.57 3.52
CA ALA A 94 19.44 0.85 3.62
C ALA A 94 18.41 1.74 2.89
N ILE A 95 17.95 1.32 1.71
CA ILE A 95 16.87 1.97 0.95
C ILE A 95 15.55 1.91 1.74
N GLY A 96 15.25 0.81 2.43
CA GLY A 96 14.11 0.71 3.33
C GLY A 96 14.16 1.76 4.44
N LEU A 97 15.31 1.94 5.10
CA LEU A 97 15.47 3.00 6.10
C LEU A 97 15.32 4.40 5.49
N TYR A 98 15.90 4.64 4.30
CA TYR A 98 15.80 5.92 3.59
C TYR A 98 14.37 6.27 3.16
N THR A 99 13.58 5.28 2.78
CA THR A 99 12.16 5.43 2.40
C THR A 99 11.20 5.29 3.58
N LEU A 100 11.72 5.11 4.80
CA LEU A 100 10.96 4.89 6.03
C LEU A 100 10.07 3.61 6.02
N ASN A 101 10.48 2.61 5.24
CA ASN A 101 9.91 1.27 5.20
C ASN A 101 10.87 0.30 5.88
N THR A 102 10.71 0.13 7.19
CA THR A 102 11.58 -0.79 7.92
C THR A 102 11.28 -2.24 7.54
N PRO A 103 12.30 -3.10 7.30
CA PRO A 103 12.10 -4.44 6.74
C PRO A 103 11.06 -5.28 7.48
N LYS A 104 11.14 -5.34 8.81
CA LYS A 104 10.20 -6.14 9.62
C LYS A 104 8.77 -5.62 9.60
N THR A 105 8.57 -4.30 9.56
CA THR A 105 7.23 -3.74 9.44
C THR A 105 6.69 -4.01 8.04
N TRP A 106 7.51 -3.77 7.00
CA TRP A 106 7.15 -4.02 5.62
C TRP A 106 6.75 -5.48 5.39
N ASP A 107 7.58 -6.43 5.83
CA ASP A 107 7.33 -7.87 5.75
C ASP A 107 5.99 -8.27 6.41
N GLU A 108 5.67 -7.72 7.59
CA GLU A 108 4.39 -8.00 8.24
C GLU A 108 3.20 -7.42 7.46
N VAL A 109 3.21 -6.11 7.18
CA VAL A 109 2.02 -5.46 6.61
C VAL A 109 1.82 -5.83 5.15
N HIS A 110 2.91 -5.91 4.39
CA HIS A 110 2.88 -6.24 2.97
C HIS A 110 2.77 -7.75 2.74
N GLY A 111 3.39 -8.58 3.59
CA GLY A 111 3.16 -10.03 3.57
C GLY A 111 1.74 -10.40 3.95
N GLN A 112 1.11 -9.67 4.87
CA GLN A 112 -0.33 -9.81 5.14
C GLN A 112 -1.16 -9.42 3.92
N HIS A 113 -0.84 -8.30 3.27
CA HIS A 113 -1.52 -7.82 2.07
C HIS A 113 -1.57 -8.86 0.94
N HIS A 114 -0.45 -9.51 0.63
CA HIS A 114 -0.40 -10.60 -0.37
C HIS A 114 -1.24 -11.82 0.03
N ARG A 115 -1.37 -12.09 1.33
CA ARG A 115 -2.15 -13.23 1.84
C ARG A 115 -3.65 -12.96 1.92
N THR A 116 -4.09 -11.70 1.82
CA THR A 116 -5.51 -11.33 1.98
C THR A 116 -6.07 -10.55 0.80
N VAL A 117 -5.38 -10.56 -0.35
CA VAL A 117 -5.85 -9.90 -1.57
C VAL A 117 -7.26 -10.35 -1.93
N ALA A 118 -8.16 -9.36 -2.06
CA ALA A 118 -9.59 -9.56 -2.31
C ALA A 118 -10.28 -10.61 -1.41
N LYS A 119 -9.73 -10.85 -0.21
CA LYS A 119 -10.35 -11.66 0.83
C LYS A 119 -11.38 -10.80 1.56
N PRO A 120 -12.65 -11.21 1.65
CA PRO A 120 -13.66 -10.55 2.48
C PRO A 120 -13.12 -10.30 3.89
N LEU A 121 -13.52 -9.19 4.52
CA LEU A 121 -13.15 -8.94 5.91
C LEU A 121 -13.79 -10.00 6.83
N PRO A 122 -13.15 -10.40 7.94
CA PRO A 122 -13.79 -11.23 8.95
C PRO A 122 -14.97 -10.48 9.61
N ASP A 123 -15.91 -11.21 10.20
CA ASP A 123 -17.07 -10.61 10.87
C ASP A 123 -16.68 -9.74 12.06
N GLU A 124 -15.60 -10.10 12.75
CA GLU A 124 -15.08 -9.33 13.87
C GLU A 124 -14.24 -8.14 13.38
N LEU A 125 -14.94 -7.10 12.91
CA LEU A 125 -14.33 -5.89 12.34
C LEU A 125 -13.56 -5.05 13.38
N ALA A 126 -13.76 -5.29 14.68
CA ALA A 126 -13.14 -4.51 15.76
C ALA A 126 -11.64 -4.81 15.97
N SER A 127 -11.19 -6.01 15.59
CA SER A 127 -9.80 -6.46 15.75
C SER A 127 -8.90 -6.14 14.54
N LEU A 128 -9.47 -5.54 13.49
CA LEU A 128 -8.77 -5.27 12.23
C LEU A 128 -7.68 -4.21 12.37
N SER A 129 -6.58 -4.45 11.65
CA SER A 129 -5.50 -3.48 11.52
C SER A 129 -5.93 -2.29 10.64
N ASP A 130 -5.30 -1.13 10.81
CA ASP A 130 -5.55 0.02 9.93
C ASP A 130 -5.24 -0.33 8.46
N GLY A 131 -4.25 -1.20 8.20
CA GLY A 131 -3.92 -1.69 6.87
C GLY A 131 -5.06 -2.50 6.23
N ASP A 132 -5.72 -3.37 7.02
CA ASP A 132 -6.90 -4.12 6.55
C ASP A 132 -8.04 -3.16 6.21
N LEU A 133 -8.31 -2.17 7.07
CA LEU A 133 -9.38 -1.19 6.84
C LEU A 133 -9.12 -0.27 5.64
N ILE A 134 -7.85 -0.05 5.28
CA ILE A 134 -7.48 0.74 4.09
C ILE A 134 -7.59 -0.10 2.82
N ASN A 135 -7.04 -1.31 2.81
CA ASN A 135 -6.80 -2.05 1.57
C ASN A 135 -7.86 -3.12 1.25
N ARG A 136 -8.55 -3.66 2.26
CA ARG A 136 -9.63 -4.63 2.07
C ARG A 136 -10.98 -3.94 2.14
N THR A 137 -11.93 -4.53 1.45
CA THR A 137 -13.28 -3.99 1.29
C THR A 137 -14.26 -4.81 2.12
N MET A 138 -15.06 -4.12 2.92
CA MET A 138 -16.22 -4.71 3.60
C MET A 138 -17.41 -4.82 2.64
N THR A 139 -18.30 -5.77 2.92
CA THR A 139 -19.62 -5.84 2.28
C THR A 139 -20.58 -4.78 2.84
N VAL A 140 -21.70 -4.54 2.17
CA VAL A 140 -22.77 -3.66 2.69
C VAL A 140 -23.31 -4.16 4.04
N ALA A 141 -23.49 -5.48 4.20
CA ALA A 141 -23.93 -6.06 5.46
C ALA A 141 -22.91 -5.83 6.59
N GLN A 142 -21.61 -6.00 6.31
CA GLN A 142 -20.54 -5.69 7.24
C GLN A 142 -20.49 -4.20 7.60
N TRP A 143 -20.67 -3.31 6.62
CA TRP A 143 -20.78 -1.88 6.85
C TRP A 143 -21.95 -1.54 7.78
N ALA A 144 -23.10 -2.20 7.61
CA ALA A 144 -24.28 -1.99 8.42
C ALA A 144 -24.05 -2.35 9.90
N LYS A 145 -23.27 -3.41 10.17
CA LYS A 145 -22.91 -3.85 11.53
C LYS A 145 -21.95 -2.90 12.27
N LEU A 146 -21.25 -2.00 11.57
CA LEU A 146 -20.32 -1.07 12.21
C LEU A 146 -21.03 0.03 13.02
N SER A 147 -20.49 0.30 14.21
CA SER A 147 -20.84 1.49 14.99
C SER A 147 -20.46 2.79 14.25
N VAL A 148 -21.08 3.90 14.65
CA VAL A 148 -20.80 5.23 14.08
C VAL A 148 -19.31 5.61 14.20
N ALA A 149 -18.67 5.26 15.31
CA ALA A 149 -17.24 5.52 15.52
C ALA A 149 -16.37 4.70 14.57
N GLN A 150 -16.69 3.41 14.36
CA GLN A 150 -15.97 2.55 13.42
C GLN A 150 -16.15 3.04 11.97
N ARG A 151 -17.37 3.40 11.54
CA ARG A 151 -17.61 3.97 10.21
C ARG A 151 -16.82 5.26 9.99
N ARG A 152 -16.75 6.14 11.01
CA ARG A 152 -15.92 7.35 10.97
C ARG A 152 -14.43 7.01 10.81
N ARG A 153 -13.91 6.05 11.57
CA ARG A 153 -12.51 5.60 11.45
C ARG A 153 -12.19 5.12 10.04
N VAL A 154 -13.03 4.25 9.47
CA VAL A 154 -12.84 3.74 8.09
C VAL A 154 -12.84 4.88 7.07
N ARG A 155 -13.79 5.83 7.18
CA ARG A 155 -13.83 7.00 6.29
C ARG A 155 -12.60 7.87 6.39
N VAL A 156 -12.06 8.07 7.60
CA VAL A 156 -10.83 8.84 7.80
C VAL A 156 -9.65 8.11 7.17
N LEU A 157 -9.46 6.82 7.47
CA LEU A 157 -8.35 6.03 6.95
C LEU A 157 -8.35 5.96 5.41
N ARG A 158 -9.53 5.93 4.79
CA ARG A 158 -9.72 5.91 3.33
C ARG A 158 -9.86 7.29 2.70
N ASN A 159 -9.66 8.37 3.47
CA ASN A 159 -9.76 9.73 2.93
C ASN A 159 -8.52 10.07 2.08
N PRO A 160 -8.69 10.72 0.91
CA PRO A 160 -7.56 11.13 0.06
C PRO A 160 -6.51 11.99 0.80
N THR A 161 -6.93 12.77 1.80
CA THR A 161 -6.03 13.59 2.62
C THR A 161 -5.01 12.73 3.38
N ILE A 162 -5.40 11.54 3.84
CA ILE A 162 -4.46 10.61 4.49
C ILE A 162 -3.38 10.14 3.50
N MET A 163 -3.74 9.94 2.22
CA MET A 163 -2.78 9.58 1.17
C MET A 163 -1.87 10.75 0.81
N VAL A 164 -2.43 11.97 0.68
CA VAL A 164 -1.65 13.20 0.42
C VAL A 164 -0.60 13.44 1.51
N PHE A 165 -0.95 13.21 2.77
CA PHE A 165 -0.02 13.28 3.90
C PHE A 165 0.67 11.93 4.21
N GLY A 166 0.75 11.04 3.21
CA GLY A 166 1.28 9.68 3.32
C GLY A 166 2.62 9.59 4.05
N LEU A 167 3.52 10.57 3.85
CA LEU A 167 4.82 10.60 4.54
C LEU A 167 4.64 10.54 6.06
N PHE A 168 3.73 11.36 6.60
CA PHE A 168 3.48 11.41 8.04
C PHE A 168 2.56 10.27 8.49
N THR A 169 1.49 10.00 7.74
CA THR A 169 0.45 9.03 8.12
C THR A 169 0.91 7.59 7.92
N ALA A 170 1.25 7.19 6.71
CA ALA A 170 1.64 5.82 6.39
C ALA A 170 3.08 5.54 6.85
N PHE A 171 4.05 6.36 6.48
CA PHE A 171 5.46 5.97 6.64
C PHE A 171 6.04 6.32 8.02
N VAL A 172 5.87 7.55 8.51
CA VAL A 172 6.33 7.93 9.86
C VAL A 172 5.48 7.24 10.93
N LEU A 173 4.17 7.39 10.91
CA LEU A 173 3.32 6.77 11.93
C LEU A 173 3.17 5.26 11.70
N GLY A 174 2.67 4.86 10.52
CA GLY A 174 2.34 3.46 10.23
C GLY A 174 3.52 2.51 10.08
N HIS A 175 4.67 2.96 9.55
CA HIS A 175 5.85 2.09 9.34
C HIS A 175 6.93 2.20 10.43
N CYS A 176 6.98 3.32 11.16
CA CYS A 176 8.03 3.57 12.15
C CYS A 176 7.51 3.66 13.59
N ILE A 177 6.58 4.58 13.90
CA ILE A 177 6.20 4.90 15.29
C ILE A 177 5.24 3.86 15.88
N ILE A 178 4.11 3.60 15.24
CA ILE A 178 3.06 2.72 15.77
C ILE A 178 3.58 1.27 15.94
N PRO A 179 4.27 0.66 14.97
CA PRO A 179 4.85 -0.67 15.16
C PRO A 179 5.85 -0.71 16.32
N PHE A 180 6.69 0.32 16.45
CA PHE A 180 7.66 0.42 17.55
C PHE A 180 6.98 0.50 18.91
N ILE A 181 5.96 1.34 19.08
CA ILE A 181 5.18 1.44 20.33
C ILE A 181 4.53 0.10 20.67
N ARG A 182 3.98 -0.60 19.66
CA ARG A 182 3.34 -1.91 19.83
C ARG A 182 4.32 -2.99 20.27
N ASN A 183 5.53 -3.05 19.72
CA ASN A 183 6.56 -4.00 20.10
C ASN A 183 7.98 -3.47 19.84
N PRO A 184 8.60 -2.79 20.82
CA PRO A 184 9.90 -2.12 20.63
C PRO A 184 11.03 -3.08 20.24
N ARG A 185 11.02 -4.31 20.78
CA ARG A 185 12.05 -5.33 20.48
C ARG A 185 11.98 -5.80 19.03
N ARG A 186 10.76 -5.97 18.50
CA ARG A 186 10.56 -6.44 17.12
C ARG A 186 10.81 -5.32 16.11
N TYR A 187 10.34 -4.10 16.36
CA TYR A 187 10.34 -2.99 15.39
C TYR A 187 11.30 -1.84 15.76
N TRP A 188 12.44 -2.16 16.37
CA TRP A 188 13.46 -1.19 16.82
C TRP A 188 14.06 -0.33 15.68
N LEU A 189 13.96 -0.78 14.43
CA LEU A 189 14.44 -0.01 13.28
C LEU A 189 13.58 1.22 12.97
N GLY A 190 12.35 1.30 13.49
CA GLY A 190 11.47 2.47 13.33
C GLY A 190 12.13 3.77 13.80
N PRO A 191 12.48 3.91 15.10
CA PRO A 191 13.18 5.10 15.58
C PRO A 191 14.56 5.30 14.94
N VAL A 192 15.26 4.25 14.52
CA VAL A 192 16.53 4.36 13.80
C VAL A 192 16.34 5.03 12.44
N ALA A 193 15.36 4.59 11.66
CA ALA A 193 15.01 5.20 10.37
C ALA A 193 14.66 6.68 10.53
N LEU A 194 13.84 7.02 11.53
CA LEU A 194 13.47 8.41 11.84
C LEU A 194 14.67 9.25 12.27
N SER A 195 15.61 8.67 13.03
CA SER A 195 16.81 9.35 13.48
C SER A 195 17.75 9.65 12.31
N ILE A 196 17.95 8.67 11.42
CA ILE A 196 18.72 8.85 10.19
C ILE A 196 18.07 9.92 9.30
N TRP A 197 16.76 9.84 9.09
CA TRP A 197 16.04 10.80 8.24
C TRP A 197 16.09 12.22 8.83
N THR A 198 15.95 12.36 10.15
CA THR A 198 16.10 13.64 10.85
C THR A 198 17.52 14.17 10.75
N ALA A 199 18.53 13.32 10.93
CA ALA A 199 19.93 13.70 10.76
C ALA A 199 20.21 14.18 9.33
N LEU A 200 19.70 13.49 8.30
CA LEU A 200 19.81 13.92 6.90
C LEU A 200 19.16 15.29 6.69
N LEU A 201 17.94 15.51 7.22
CA LEU A 201 17.25 16.78 7.11
C LEU A 201 18.04 17.93 7.74
N VAL A 202 18.55 17.72 8.96
CA VAL A 202 19.34 18.72 9.70
C VAL A 202 20.66 18.99 8.99
N THR A 203 21.37 17.96 8.53
CA THR A 203 22.63 18.10 7.80
C THR A 203 22.43 18.89 6.51
N LEU A 204 21.41 18.57 5.71
CA LEU A 204 21.07 19.34 4.51
C LEU A 204 20.70 20.79 4.85
N GLY A 205 19.92 20.99 5.91
CA GLY A 205 19.49 22.33 6.34
C GLY A 205 20.66 23.22 6.77
N ARG A 206 21.64 22.64 7.47
CA ARG A 206 22.84 23.35 7.96
C ARG A 206 23.89 23.58 6.88
N SER A 207 24.02 22.67 5.93
CA SER A 207 25.06 22.73 4.89
C SER A 207 24.61 23.46 3.61
N LEU A 208 23.36 23.26 3.18
CA LEU A 208 22.83 23.76 1.91
C LEU A 208 21.66 24.74 2.09
N GLY A 209 21.24 25.01 3.33
CA GLY A 209 20.09 25.84 3.67
C GLY A 209 18.77 25.06 3.72
N TRP A 210 17.85 25.52 4.58
CA TRP A 210 16.57 24.84 4.84
C TRP A 210 15.67 24.68 3.61
N THR A 211 15.70 25.64 2.68
CA THR A 211 14.96 25.53 1.40
C THR A 211 15.43 24.32 0.60
N ASN A 212 16.75 24.10 0.48
CA ASN A 212 17.30 22.93 -0.19
C ASN A 212 16.98 21.65 0.59
N ALA A 213 17.06 21.66 1.91
CA ALA A 213 16.71 20.49 2.73
C ALA A 213 15.25 20.04 2.51
N ILE A 214 14.32 20.99 2.44
CA ILE A 214 12.91 20.71 2.15
C ILE A 214 12.74 20.16 0.72
N LEU A 215 13.38 20.78 -0.27
CA LEU A 215 13.23 20.39 -1.69
C LEU A 215 14.02 19.14 -2.07
N LEU A 216 15.04 18.73 -1.30
CA LEU A 216 15.84 17.53 -1.58
C LEU A 216 15.39 16.31 -0.78
N LEU A 217 14.61 16.50 0.29
CA LEU A 217 14.20 15.41 1.17
C LEU A 217 12.70 15.43 1.47
N VAL A 218 12.15 16.50 2.04
CA VAL A 218 10.76 16.51 2.51
C VAL A 218 9.76 16.42 1.37
N VAL A 219 9.87 17.28 0.35
CA VAL A 219 8.95 17.32 -0.80
C VAL A 219 9.05 16.04 -1.64
N PRO A 220 10.25 15.55 -2.02
CA PRO A 220 10.39 14.29 -2.75
C PRO A 220 9.79 13.08 -2.02
N HIS A 221 10.07 12.93 -0.73
CA HIS A 221 9.50 11.84 0.07
C HIS A 221 8.00 11.98 0.28
N SER A 222 7.48 13.21 0.39
CA SER A 222 6.03 13.44 0.44
C SER A 222 5.34 13.01 -0.85
N LEU A 223 5.90 13.38 -2.01
CA LEU A 223 5.40 12.95 -3.32
C LEU A 223 5.44 11.42 -3.45
N ALA A 224 6.58 10.81 -3.12
CA ALA A 224 6.74 9.36 -3.20
C ALA A 224 5.77 8.62 -2.28
N ALA A 225 5.59 9.11 -1.06
CA ALA A 225 4.65 8.55 -0.11
C ALA A 225 3.20 8.68 -0.57
N MET A 226 2.82 9.81 -1.16
CA MET A 226 1.48 10.00 -1.74
C MET A 226 1.23 9.05 -2.90
N ILE A 227 2.17 8.94 -3.84
CA ILE A 227 2.07 8.01 -4.97
C ILE A 227 1.98 6.58 -4.48
N GLY A 228 2.83 6.18 -3.52
CA GLY A 228 2.83 4.86 -2.92
C GLY A 228 1.51 4.53 -2.23
N ALA A 229 1.03 5.41 -1.34
CA ALA A 229 -0.24 5.22 -0.63
C ALA A 229 -1.44 5.14 -1.58
N TYR A 230 -1.49 6.02 -2.58
CA TYR A 230 -2.58 6.03 -3.55
C TYR A 230 -2.55 4.82 -4.49
N THR A 231 -1.39 4.44 -5.02
CA THR A 231 -1.30 3.26 -5.89
C THR A 231 -1.68 1.99 -5.14
N PHE A 232 -1.18 1.81 -3.91
CA PHE A 232 -1.58 0.68 -3.06
C PHE A 232 -3.09 0.61 -2.84
N TYR A 233 -3.74 1.76 -2.63
CA TYR A 233 -5.20 1.83 -2.52
C TYR A 233 -5.91 1.53 -3.85
N ALA A 234 -5.59 2.29 -4.91
CA ALA A 234 -6.27 2.25 -6.20
C ALA A 234 -6.10 0.91 -6.93
N GLN A 235 -5.02 0.19 -6.64
CA GLN A 235 -4.77 -1.14 -7.19
C GLN A 235 -5.66 -2.24 -6.60
N HIS A 236 -6.40 -1.93 -5.51
CA HIS A 236 -7.35 -2.83 -4.85
C HIS A 236 -8.74 -2.23 -4.65
N ASN A 237 -8.88 -0.93 -4.88
CA ASN A 237 -10.11 -0.17 -4.71
C ASN A 237 -10.39 0.61 -5.97
N PHE A 238 -11.01 -0.07 -6.92
CA PHE A 238 -11.33 0.46 -8.23
C PHE A 238 -12.69 -0.09 -8.69
N PRO A 239 -13.39 0.59 -9.61
CA PRO A 239 -14.77 0.23 -9.97
C PRO A 239 -14.93 -1.21 -10.47
N ALA A 240 -13.95 -1.73 -11.21
CA ALA A 240 -13.98 -3.08 -11.76
C ALA A 240 -13.46 -4.17 -10.80
N ALA A 241 -13.08 -3.83 -9.56
CA ALA A 241 -12.58 -4.80 -8.60
C ALA A 241 -13.67 -5.82 -8.28
N GLN A 242 -13.30 -7.09 -8.20
CA GLN A 242 -14.17 -8.16 -7.72
C GLN A 242 -13.64 -8.69 -6.39
N ILE A 243 -14.55 -8.84 -5.43
CA ILE A 243 -14.26 -9.48 -4.15
C ILE A 243 -14.83 -10.89 -4.23
N ALA A 244 -14.01 -11.90 -3.93
CA ALA A 244 -14.47 -13.27 -3.98
C ALA A 244 -15.42 -13.56 -2.81
N ASP A 245 -16.38 -14.44 -3.04
CA ASP A 245 -17.13 -15.05 -1.94
C ASP A 245 -16.18 -15.88 -1.09
N ALA A 246 -16.41 -15.90 0.22
CA ALA A 246 -15.41 -16.41 1.16
C ALA A 246 -15.17 -17.93 1.05
N ASP A 247 -16.20 -18.69 0.66
CA ASP A 247 -16.16 -20.11 0.36
C ASP A 247 -15.44 -20.42 -0.96
N GLU A 248 -15.44 -19.47 -1.90
CA GLU A 248 -14.76 -19.58 -3.20
C GLU A 248 -13.39 -18.88 -3.23
N TRP A 249 -12.95 -18.28 -2.11
CA TRP A 249 -11.73 -17.47 -2.10
C TRP A 249 -10.48 -18.34 -2.23
N HIS A 250 -9.81 -18.19 -3.37
CA HIS A 250 -8.45 -18.68 -3.61
C HIS A 250 -7.53 -17.50 -3.89
N PRO A 251 -6.41 -17.32 -3.15
CA PRO A 251 -5.62 -16.09 -3.19
C PRO A 251 -5.15 -15.69 -4.59
N ILE A 252 -4.75 -16.67 -5.40
CA ILE A 252 -4.26 -16.44 -6.77
C ILE A 252 -5.39 -16.08 -7.73
N ASP A 253 -6.55 -16.70 -7.60
CA ASP A 253 -7.68 -16.43 -8.49
C ASP A 253 -8.32 -15.07 -8.12
N ALA A 254 -8.42 -14.79 -6.82
CA ALA A 254 -8.85 -13.50 -6.29
C ALA A 254 -7.89 -12.36 -6.64
N ALA A 255 -6.58 -12.63 -6.77
CA ALA A 255 -5.62 -11.65 -7.25
C ALA A 255 -5.86 -11.20 -8.70
N ILE A 256 -6.36 -12.08 -9.57
CA ILE A 256 -6.60 -11.76 -10.99
C ILE A 256 -7.76 -10.76 -11.14
N THR A 257 -8.81 -10.94 -10.35
CA THR A 257 -10.06 -10.18 -10.48
C THR A 257 -10.17 -9.03 -9.47
N GLY A 258 -9.44 -9.13 -8.35
CA GLY A 258 -9.47 -8.16 -7.24
C GLY A 258 -8.25 -7.23 -7.18
N ALA A 259 -7.23 -7.42 -8.03
CA ALA A 259 -6.15 -6.46 -8.23
C ALA A 259 -6.20 -5.89 -9.65
N SER A 260 -5.92 -4.60 -9.81
CA SER A 260 -5.98 -3.96 -11.13
C SER A 260 -4.68 -4.13 -11.91
N TYR A 261 -4.81 -4.06 -13.23
CA TYR A 261 -3.75 -3.52 -14.08
C TYR A 261 -3.84 -2.00 -14.07
N PHE A 262 -2.84 -1.35 -13.47
CA PHE A 262 -2.72 0.11 -13.44
C PHE A 262 -2.01 0.57 -14.71
N GLU A 263 -2.79 1.10 -15.65
CA GLU A 263 -2.31 1.59 -16.94
C GLU A 263 -1.50 2.87 -16.77
N MET A 264 -0.29 2.86 -17.30
CA MET A 264 0.66 3.96 -17.19
C MET A 264 1.40 4.18 -18.50
N SER A 265 1.92 5.39 -18.71
CA SER A 265 2.87 5.65 -19.80
C SER A 265 4.17 4.85 -19.58
N PRO A 266 4.97 4.58 -20.63
CA PRO A 266 6.26 3.88 -20.48
C PRO A 266 7.19 4.55 -19.46
N LEU A 267 7.17 5.88 -19.39
CA LEU A 267 7.94 6.64 -18.41
C LEU A 267 7.47 6.38 -16.98
N MET A 268 6.17 6.35 -16.76
CA MET A 268 5.60 6.06 -15.43
C MET A 268 5.83 4.60 -15.04
N HIS A 269 5.72 3.65 -15.97
CA HIS A 269 6.15 2.27 -15.74
C HIS A 269 7.63 2.18 -15.39
N TRP A 270 8.49 3.02 -15.97
CA TRP A 270 9.88 3.08 -15.54
C TRP A 270 10.00 3.62 -14.10
N PHE A 271 9.40 4.76 -13.75
CA PHE A 271 9.52 5.26 -12.37
C PHE A 271 8.90 4.33 -11.32
N THR A 272 7.76 3.69 -11.63
CA THR A 272 7.07 2.79 -10.71
C THR A 272 7.54 1.35 -10.82
N GLY A 273 8.61 1.09 -11.58
CA GLY A 273 9.15 -0.24 -11.82
C GLY A 273 8.05 -1.23 -12.19
N ASN A 274 7.27 -0.96 -13.23
CA ASN A 274 6.20 -1.86 -13.71
C ASN A 274 5.21 -2.36 -12.63
N ILE A 275 5.10 -1.74 -11.45
CA ILE A 275 4.18 -2.23 -10.41
C ILE A 275 2.72 -2.13 -10.83
N GLY A 276 2.43 -1.36 -11.90
CA GLY A 276 1.12 -1.35 -12.54
C GLY A 276 0.64 -2.71 -13.05
N TYR A 277 1.55 -3.67 -13.31
CA TYR A 277 1.22 -5.09 -13.53
C TYR A 277 0.93 -5.80 -12.19
N HIS A 278 0.06 -5.22 -11.38
CA HIS A 278 -0.11 -5.60 -9.97
C HIS A 278 -0.79 -6.94 -9.79
N HIS A 279 -1.78 -7.25 -10.62
CA HIS A 279 -2.40 -8.57 -10.64
C HIS A 279 -1.36 -9.66 -10.94
N VAL A 280 -0.42 -9.39 -11.85
CA VAL A 280 0.71 -10.29 -12.14
C VAL A 280 1.62 -10.44 -10.93
N HIS A 281 1.93 -9.32 -10.27
CA HIS A 281 2.72 -9.29 -9.03
C HIS A 281 2.09 -10.11 -7.90
N HIS A 282 0.77 -10.01 -7.69
CA HIS A 282 0.09 -10.80 -6.65
C HIS A 282 0.09 -12.31 -6.92
N ILE A 283 0.02 -12.70 -8.19
CA ILE A 283 0.08 -14.12 -8.57
C ILE A 283 1.45 -14.70 -8.24
N ASN A 284 2.52 -13.92 -8.43
CA ASN A 284 3.87 -14.33 -8.06
C ASN A 284 4.78 -13.12 -7.78
N HIS A 285 4.82 -12.69 -6.51
CA HIS A 285 5.61 -11.54 -6.06
C HIS A 285 7.12 -11.77 -6.11
N ARG A 286 7.57 -12.96 -6.52
CA ARG A 286 8.99 -13.25 -6.78
C ARG A 286 9.42 -12.95 -8.21
N ILE A 287 8.51 -12.51 -9.08
CA ILE A 287 8.86 -12.01 -10.41
C ILE A 287 9.51 -10.64 -10.24
N PRO A 288 10.78 -10.45 -10.66
CA PRO A 288 11.39 -9.12 -10.63
C PRO A 288 10.55 -8.14 -11.44
N PHE A 289 10.42 -6.92 -10.94
CA PHE A 289 9.61 -5.87 -11.54
C PHE A 289 9.87 -5.68 -13.05
N TYR A 290 11.12 -5.84 -13.48
CA TYR A 290 11.53 -5.68 -14.87
C TYR A 290 11.11 -6.84 -15.79
N ARG A 291 10.57 -7.93 -15.23
CA ARG A 291 10.02 -9.10 -15.94
C ARG A 291 8.51 -9.24 -15.82
N LEU A 292 7.83 -8.41 -15.03
CA LEU A 292 6.35 -8.40 -14.96
C LEU A 292 5.68 -8.27 -16.34
N PRO A 293 6.17 -7.39 -17.26
CA PRO A 293 5.61 -7.32 -18.62
C PRO A 293 5.83 -8.62 -19.43
N GLU A 294 6.93 -9.33 -19.21
CA GLU A 294 7.23 -10.60 -19.89
C GLU A 294 6.21 -11.67 -19.45
N ALA A 295 5.94 -11.75 -18.14
CA ALA A 295 4.94 -12.65 -17.58
C ALA A 295 3.53 -12.31 -18.06
N MET A 296 3.17 -11.02 -18.05
CA MET A 296 1.92 -10.52 -18.61
C MET A 296 1.77 -10.96 -20.06
N ALA A 297 2.76 -10.74 -20.92
CA ALA A 297 2.65 -11.06 -22.35
C ALA A 297 2.53 -12.57 -22.63
N ALA A 298 3.16 -13.41 -21.81
CA ALA A 298 3.27 -14.85 -22.06
C ALA A 298 2.10 -15.69 -21.52
N LEU A 299 1.33 -15.17 -20.56
CA LEU A 299 0.28 -15.93 -19.88
C LEU A 299 -1.12 -15.45 -20.32
N PRO A 300 -1.89 -16.28 -21.06
CA PRO A 300 -3.22 -15.88 -21.56
C PRO A 300 -4.21 -15.57 -20.43
N GLU A 301 -4.04 -16.18 -19.26
CA GLU A 301 -4.89 -15.94 -18.09
C GLU A 301 -4.78 -14.52 -17.54
N LEU A 302 -3.71 -13.79 -17.89
CA LEU A 302 -3.45 -12.43 -17.39
C LEU A 302 -4.00 -11.32 -18.29
N GLN A 303 -4.57 -11.63 -19.45
CA GLN A 303 -4.89 -10.64 -20.49
C GLN A 303 -6.12 -9.77 -20.19
N ASN A 304 -7.03 -10.24 -19.34
CA ASN A 304 -8.30 -9.57 -19.05
C ASN A 304 -8.43 -9.12 -17.59
N PRO A 305 -7.49 -8.31 -17.06
CA PRO A 305 -7.61 -7.79 -15.70
C PRO A 305 -8.59 -6.63 -15.64
N GLY A 306 -9.10 -6.34 -14.44
CA GLY A 306 -9.71 -5.05 -14.17
C GLY A 306 -8.67 -3.93 -14.31
N ARG A 307 -9.06 -2.76 -14.81
CA ARG A 307 -8.13 -1.67 -15.20
C ARG A 307 -8.45 -0.36 -14.48
N THR A 308 -7.41 0.43 -14.24
CA THR A 308 -7.47 1.82 -13.77
C THR A 308 -6.19 2.55 -14.18
N SER A 309 -6.10 3.86 -13.97
CA SER A 309 -4.98 4.69 -14.42
C SER A 309 -4.91 6.01 -13.64
N TRP A 310 -3.96 6.86 -14.03
CA TRP A 310 -3.84 8.22 -13.52
C TRP A 310 -4.86 9.21 -14.12
N HIS A 311 -5.78 8.75 -14.98
CA HIS A 311 -6.79 9.63 -15.54
C HIS A 311 -7.73 10.15 -14.43
N PRO A 312 -8.03 11.46 -14.33
CA PRO A 312 -8.77 12.03 -13.21
C PRO A 312 -10.13 11.37 -12.93
N ARG A 313 -10.83 10.91 -13.99
CA ARG A 313 -12.09 10.17 -13.83
C ARG A 313 -11.91 8.82 -13.14
N GLU A 314 -10.82 8.13 -13.42
CA GLU A 314 -10.51 6.82 -12.82
C GLU A 314 -10.00 6.99 -11.40
N ILE A 315 -9.20 8.03 -11.13
CA ILE A 315 -8.84 8.42 -9.77
C ILE A 315 -10.10 8.66 -8.94
N TYR A 316 -11.04 9.46 -9.45
CA TYR A 316 -12.32 9.70 -8.79
C TYR A 316 -13.13 8.41 -8.57
N GLY A 317 -13.15 7.52 -9.57
CA GLY A 317 -13.75 6.19 -9.47
C GLY A 317 -13.17 5.38 -8.33
N CYS A 318 -11.85 5.23 -8.28
CA CYS A 318 -11.14 4.53 -7.21
C CYS A 318 -11.47 5.09 -5.82
N LEU A 319 -11.41 6.42 -5.65
CA LEU A 319 -11.71 7.06 -4.37
C LEU A 319 -13.17 6.89 -3.92
N ARG A 320 -14.09 6.56 -4.85
CA ARG A 320 -15.48 6.20 -4.55
C ARG A 320 -15.68 4.70 -4.33
N SER A 321 -14.73 3.85 -4.68
CA SER A 321 -14.79 2.41 -4.46
C SER A 321 -14.51 2.06 -3.00
N SER A 322 -15.49 2.27 -2.12
CA SER A 322 -15.32 2.23 -0.67
C SER A 322 -15.87 0.97 0.01
N VAL A 323 -16.95 0.39 -0.50
CA VAL A 323 -17.64 -0.78 0.06
C VAL A 323 -18.03 -1.69 -1.09
N TRP A 324 -17.98 -3.00 -0.89
CA TRP A 324 -18.42 -4.00 -1.87
C TRP A 324 -19.90 -4.29 -1.69
N ASP A 325 -20.66 -4.30 -2.79
CA ASP A 325 -22.02 -4.82 -2.81
C ASP A 325 -22.05 -6.21 -3.48
N PRO A 326 -22.27 -7.29 -2.71
CA PRO A 326 -22.32 -8.64 -3.27
C PRO A 326 -23.49 -8.88 -4.25
N GLU A 327 -24.64 -8.23 -4.05
CA GLU A 327 -25.82 -8.45 -4.89
C GLU A 327 -25.64 -7.81 -6.26
N ALA A 328 -25.13 -6.56 -6.28
CA ALA A 328 -24.87 -5.83 -7.52
C ALA A 328 -23.49 -6.13 -8.13
N ARG A 329 -22.63 -6.88 -7.42
CA ARG A 329 -21.24 -7.22 -7.79
C ARG A 329 -20.40 -5.99 -8.19
N GLU A 330 -20.53 -4.92 -7.40
CA GLU A 330 -19.86 -3.65 -7.68
C GLU A 330 -19.29 -2.99 -6.42
N MET A 331 -18.28 -2.15 -6.63
CA MET A 331 -17.73 -1.25 -5.62
C MET A 331 -18.55 0.04 -5.54
N ILE A 332 -19.04 0.38 -4.35
CA ILE A 332 -19.90 1.55 -4.09
C ILE A 332 -19.27 2.55 -3.11
N SER A 333 -19.81 3.78 -3.13
CA SER A 333 -19.39 4.84 -2.21
C SER A 333 -19.91 4.63 -0.79
N PHE A 334 -19.30 5.27 0.20
CA PHE A 334 -19.82 5.27 1.58
C PHE A 334 -21.27 5.81 1.67
N GLY A 335 -21.64 6.75 0.81
CA GLY A 335 -22.99 7.32 0.79
C GLY A 335 -24.02 6.35 0.23
N GLU A 336 -23.67 5.58 -0.81
CA GLU A 336 -24.49 4.47 -1.30
C GLU A 336 -24.58 3.36 -0.25
N ALA A 337 -23.46 3.02 0.39
CA ALA A 337 -23.41 1.99 1.42
C ALA A 337 -24.31 2.34 2.62
N ASP A 338 -24.34 3.60 3.05
CA ASP A 338 -25.27 4.05 4.10
C ASP A 338 -26.74 3.89 3.68
N ARG A 339 -27.09 4.21 2.43
CA ARG A 339 -28.46 4.07 1.92
C ARG A 339 -28.87 2.60 1.80
N ARG A 340 -28.00 1.74 1.25
CA ARG A 340 -28.27 0.29 1.12
C ARG A 340 -28.33 -0.38 2.49
N ALA A 341 -27.43 -0.04 3.41
CA ALA A 341 -27.45 -0.55 4.78
C ALA A 341 -28.73 -0.20 5.54
N ALA A 342 -29.34 0.97 5.29
CA ALA A 342 -30.62 1.36 5.89
C ALA A 342 -31.82 0.56 5.37
N LEU A 343 -31.69 -0.13 4.23
CA LEU A 343 -32.74 -0.94 3.60
C LEU A 343 -32.60 -2.43 3.90
N LEU A 344 -31.50 -2.86 4.55
CA LEU A 344 -31.29 -4.27 4.88
C LEU A 344 -32.32 -4.76 5.91
N PRO A 345 -32.91 -5.96 5.72
CA PRO A 345 -33.73 -6.60 6.73
C PRO A 345 -32.99 -6.79 8.05
N SER A 346 -33.70 -6.71 9.18
CA SER A 346 -33.09 -6.95 10.50
C SER A 346 -32.47 -8.35 10.61
N SER A 347 -33.05 -9.35 9.92
CA SER A 347 -32.55 -10.73 9.90
C SER A 347 -31.16 -10.89 9.27
N THR A 348 -30.81 -10.06 8.27
CA THR A 348 -29.47 -10.05 7.66
C THR A 348 -28.38 -9.46 8.56
N LEU A 349 -28.76 -8.75 9.63
CA LEU A 349 -27.82 -8.28 10.64
C LEU A 349 -27.52 -9.36 11.69
N ASP A 350 -28.47 -10.27 11.90
CA ASP A 350 -28.39 -11.38 12.87
C ASP A 350 -27.79 -12.66 12.28
N ASP A 351 -27.70 -12.80 10.96
CA ASP A 351 -27.04 -13.93 10.32
C ASP A 351 -25.52 -13.87 10.58
N THR A 352 -25.10 -14.73 11.50
CA THR A 352 -23.72 -14.97 11.92
C THR A 352 -23.21 -16.25 11.26
N SER A 353 -23.42 -16.40 9.95
CA SER A 353 -22.70 -17.43 9.18
C SER A 353 -21.20 -17.18 9.38
N SER A 354 -20.63 -17.97 10.27
CA SER A 354 -19.38 -17.67 10.96
C SER A 354 -18.21 -17.61 9.99
N TYR A 355 -17.64 -16.44 9.76
CA TYR A 355 -16.32 -16.34 9.16
C TYR A 355 -15.26 -16.57 10.24
N SER A 356 -14.98 -17.84 10.58
CA SER A 356 -13.90 -18.20 11.48
C SER A 356 -12.53 -18.04 10.79
N ASP A 357 -11.76 -17.03 11.19
CA ASP A 357 -10.34 -16.92 10.82
C ASP A 357 -9.55 -17.86 11.75
N GLU A 358 -9.57 -19.16 11.45
CA GLU A 358 -8.96 -20.18 12.32
C GLU A 358 -7.42 -20.16 12.34
N GLN A 359 -6.78 -19.18 11.70
CA GLN A 359 -5.33 -19.05 11.70
C GLN A 359 -4.94 -17.57 11.73
N HIS A 360 -4.72 -17.04 12.94
CA HIS A 360 -3.65 -16.11 13.34
C HIS A 360 -4.16 -15.27 14.53
N SER A 361 -3.86 -15.71 15.75
CA SER A 361 -4.05 -14.91 16.96
C SER A 361 -3.10 -13.70 16.94
N ILE A 362 -3.62 -12.54 16.56
CA ILE A 362 -2.99 -11.25 16.81
C ILE A 362 -3.26 -10.91 18.29
N PRO A 363 -2.25 -10.54 19.10
CA PRO A 363 -2.49 -10.08 20.47
C PRO A 363 -3.44 -8.88 20.45
N THR A 364 -4.59 -9.03 21.10
CA THR A 364 -5.64 -8.01 21.16
C THR A 364 -5.16 -6.75 21.87
N LEU A 365 -5.68 -5.60 21.41
CA LEU A 365 -5.39 -4.25 21.91
C LEU A 365 -5.76 -4.00 23.38
N GLU A 366 -6.41 -4.96 24.05
CA GLU A 366 -6.90 -4.82 25.43
C GLU A 366 -5.79 -4.85 26.49
N THR A 367 -4.57 -5.27 26.15
CA THR A 367 -3.51 -5.47 27.16
C THR A 367 -2.51 -4.31 27.28
N ASN A 368 -2.67 -3.21 26.53
CA ASN A 368 -1.73 -2.09 26.57
C ASN A 368 -2.33 -0.82 27.23
N PRO A 369 -1.98 -0.51 28.49
CA PRO A 369 -2.54 0.63 29.23
C PRO A 369 -2.20 2.00 28.62
N ILE A 370 -1.23 2.10 27.72
CA ILE A 370 -0.82 3.37 27.07
C ILE A 370 -1.70 3.70 25.85
N ALA A 371 -2.24 2.71 25.14
CA ALA A 371 -3.17 2.93 24.02
C ALA A 371 -4.51 3.57 24.46
N ARG A 372 -4.88 3.36 25.73
CA ARG A 372 -6.10 3.89 26.35
C ARG A 372 -6.07 5.42 26.55
N VAL A 373 -4.87 6.02 26.60
CA VAL A 373 -4.69 7.46 26.84
C VAL A 373 -5.11 8.29 25.61
N PHE A 374 -4.88 7.78 24.40
CA PHE A 374 -5.25 8.49 23.16
C PHE A 374 -6.72 8.29 22.76
N TYR A 375 -7.34 7.17 23.12
CA TYR A 375 -8.76 6.92 22.86
C TYR A 375 -9.69 7.80 23.73
N ASN A 376 -9.30 8.08 24.98
CA ASN A 376 -10.11 8.86 25.92
C ASN A 376 -10.00 10.38 25.76
N ALA A 377 -9.03 10.88 24.99
CA ALA A 377 -8.87 12.31 24.72
C ALA A 377 -9.84 12.83 23.63
N ALA A 378 -10.41 11.94 22.80
CA ALA A 378 -11.25 12.30 21.66
C ALA A 378 -12.76 12.26 21.94
N THR A 379 -13.20 11.87 23.14
CA THR A 379 -14.62 11.56 23.43
C THR A 379 -15.24 12.29 24.62
N ARG A 380 -14.57 13.29 25.22
CA ARG A 380 -15.21 14.13 26.25
C ARG A 380 -15.91 15.35 25.62
N PRO A 381 -17.25 15.47 25.72
CA PRO A 381 -17.92 16.73 25.44
C PRO A 381 -17.55 17.74 26.54
N THR A 382 -16.99 18.87 26.14
CA THR A 382 -16.77 20.03 27.00
C THR A 382 -18.10 20.55 27.52
N ARG A 383 -18.44 20.27 28.78
CA ARG A 383 -19.42 21.05 29.54
C ARG A 383 -18.69 22.26 30.12
N LEU A 384 -18.92 23.43 29.54
CA LEU A 384 -18.65 24.69 30.22
C LEU A 384 -19.71 24.86 31.31
N ALA A 385 -19.28 24.97 32.56
CA ALA A 385 -20.15 25.37 33.66
C ALA A 385 -20.32 26.90 33.65
N PRO A 386 -21.51 27.44 33.97
CA PRO A 386 -21.72 28.88 34.05
C PRO A 386 -21.09 29.45 35.33
N HIS A 387 -20.49 30.64 35.20
CA HIS A 387 -20.00 31.44 36.31
C HIS A 387 -21.16 32.08 37.11
N SER A 388 -21.09 31.96 38.43
CA SER A 388 -21.71 32.79 39.48
C SER A 388 -21.05 32.38 40.80
N LEU A 389 -20.50 33.21 41.67
CA LEU A 389 -20.45 34.65 41.89
C LEU A 389 -19.06 34.99 42.44
#